data_AF-A0A349YNS5-F1
#
_entry.id   AF-A0A349YNS5-F1
#
_cell.length_a   1.000
_cell.length_b   1.000
_cell.length_c   1.000
_cell.angle_alpha   90.00
_cell.angle_beta   90.00
_cell.angle_gamma   90.00
#
_symmetry.space_group_name_H-M   'P 1'
#
loop_
_entity.id
_entity.type
_entity.pdbx_description
1 polymer ?
#
loop_
_entity_poly.entity_id
_entity_poly.type
_entity_poly.pdbx_seq_one_letter_code
_entity_poly.pdbx_strand_id
1 'polypeptide(L)'
;MNRQNELKLFYNDIKYVTRSLKKDSEALCCLIASNTKQYKLREPREIEAFMKDEEKRLSELKQIVHQLHKMAKRGKQKFHIKEWKSFKELDDLLESNLGISEELKPSALWFKASNYDEIYDILDEAQTKTEDTIKSRKRIFKVWSEDVLLAHNVRFTIEYVDMLGKSSKYFNTNFWKYRKILKNLFIEDESLYSDEEIKLLKKNVATMTENDNWLFFKKRRITEVLGENYIGKETDFNQIRKNYDKFYSWLLKQPEESQITLENFPEYCEYVRELQKTEYMDYFQKLHEFIPFFNSDIVYNMEFAKLEQQIMDYRNALKVIHNQYGISYFEEVKEVSTFDKWNKLIQRVLDKENWLKEKKKDIDDVFGESYEGISTNWEKMKDCILESSIEINGIPERRIKRYGFMIKEIEEPNETFKSIDEAINWILERETSVAVSDIIKRCSKMLGQKRTTVKLKKEIEEFIQTSLPEGYCLDGDFVVVSDNGKLNFYIAADKEKRDIETVSSQEMMFGIMQVIKVEEEMTLDNLTKLFSKLLGYPRRTKNLQLHVENAVKQLKNNGRIVRKSGGWTLLKN
;
A
#
# COMPACT_ATOMS: atom_id res chain seq x y z
N MET A 1 -10.90 38.63 -9.07
CA MET A 1 -10.83 38.82 -7.60
C MET A 1 -9.75 39.84 -7.32
N ASN A 2 -9.86 40.65 -6.26
CA ASN A 2 -8.80 41.58 -5.87
C ASN A 2 -7.59 40.75 -5.39
N ARG A 3 -6.40 40.93 -5.96
CA ARG A 3 -5.16 40.18 -5.63
C ARG A 3 -4.89 40.15 -4.13
N GLN A 4 -5.25 41.21 -3.43
CA GLN A 4 -5.15 41.31 -1.98
C GLN A 4 -6.04 40.29 -1.24
N ASN A 5 -7.19 39.92 -1.79
CA ASN A 5 -8.06 38.88 -1.23
C ASN A 5 -7.50 37.48 -1.47
N GLU A 6 -6.88 37.22 -2.63
CA GLU A 6 -6.21 35.94 -2.91
C GLU A 6 -5.01 35.74 -1.98
N LEU A 7 -4.20 36.78 -1.76
CA LEU A 7 -3.08 36.76 -0.81
C LEU A 7 -3.55 36.57 0.63
N LYS A 8 -4.69 37.18 1.02
CA LYS A 8 -5.30 36.96 2.34
C LYS A 8 -5.77 35.51 2.53
N LEU A 9 -6.37 34.91 1.51
CA LEU A 9 -6.79 33.50 1.56
C LEU A 9 -5.57 32.59 1.68
N PHE A 10 -4.55 32.78 0.85
CA PHE A 10 -3.32 31.99 0.90
C PHE A 10 -2.58 32.13 2.25
N TYR A 11 -2.50 33.36 2.80
CA TYR A 11 -2.00 33.60 4.15
C TYR A 11 -2.79 32.81 5.21
N ASN A 12 -4.13 32.84 5.14
CA ASN A 12 -4.98 32.14 6.09
C ASN A 12 -4.78 30.62 6.00
N ASP A 13 -4.61 30.07 4.80
CA ASP A 13 -4.34 28.64 4.59
C ASP A 13 -3.00 28.24 5.19
N ILE A 14 -1.92 28.97 4.90
CA ILE A 14 -0.59 28.70 5.47
C ILE A 14 -0.62 28.83 6.99
N LYS A 15 -1.30 29.86 7.52
CA LYS A 15 -1.48 30.08 8.96
C LYS A 15 -2.25 28.95 9.63
N TYR A 16 -3.32 28.51 9.00
CA TYR A 16 -4.11 27.39 9.49
C TYR A 16 -3.28 26.11 9.51
N VAL A 17 -2.66 25.74 8.39
CA VAL A 17 -1.86 24.52 8.26
C VAL A 17 -0.70 24.52 9.25
N THR A 18 0.05 25.61 9.33
CA THR A 18 1.22 25.71 10.23
C THR A 18 0.82 25.66 11.71
N ARG A 19 -0.24 26.38 12.13
CA ARG A 19 -0.73 26.33 13.51
C ARG A 19 -1.35 24.97 13.86
N SER A 20 -2.08 24.38 12.91
CA SER A 20 -2.70 23.07 13.08
C SER A 20 -1.65 21.97 13.14
N LEU A 21 -0.58 22.06 12.34
CA LEU A 21 0.58 21.17 12.39
C LEU A 21 1.28 21.25 13.75
N LYS A 22 1.53 22.47 14.25
CA LYS A 22 2.07 22.68 15.61
C LYS A 22 1.19 22.02 16.66
N LYS A 23 -0.12 22.29 16.64
CA LYS A 23 -1.08 21.72 17.60
C LYS A 23 -1.14 20.20 17.52
N ASP A 24 -1.17 19.61 16.32
CA ASP A 24 -1.24 18.17 16.15
C ASP A 24 0.08 17.50 16.54
N SER A 25 1.23 18.14 16.26
CA SER A 25 2.55 17.69 16.71
C SER A 25 2.69 17.77 18.22
N GLU A 26 2.22 18.85 18.86
CA GLU A 26 2.16 19.00 20.31
C GLU A 26 1.19 18.00 20.93
N ALA A 27 0.02 17.76 20.32
CA ALA A 27 -0.91 16.74 20.77
C ALA A 27 -0.29 15.34 20.68
N LEU A 28 0.48 15.06 19.62
CA LEU A 28 1.23 13.81 19.46
C LEU A 28 2.29 13.71 20.55
N CYS A 29 3.10 14.76 20.76
CA CYS A 29 4.07 14.83 21.85
C CYS A 29 3.43 14.66 23.24
N CYS A 30 2.27 15.28 23.49
CA CYS A 30 1.53 15.17 24.75
C CYS A 30 0.92 13.79 24.94
N LEU A 31 0.37 13.17 23.89
CA LEU A 31 -0.10 11.77 23.91
C LEU A 31 1.04 10.82 24.24
N ILE A 32 2.22 11.09 23.68
CA ILE A 32 3.41 10.33 23.98
C ILE A 32 3.87 10.60 25.43
N ALA A 33 3.89 11.86 25.87
CA ALA A 33 4.36 12.26 27.19
C ALA A 33 3.40 11.87 28.34
N SER A 34 2.09 11.87 28.12
CA SER A 34 1.10 11.48 29.13
C SER A 34 1.20 10.00 29.51
N ASN A 35 1.73 9.17 28.61
CA ASN A 35 2.02 7.75 28.82
C ASN A 35 3.45 7.51 29.36
N THR A 36 4.20 8.56 29.72
CA THR A 36 5.63 8.44 30.16
C THR A 36 5.86 8.71 31.66
N LYS A 37 4.82 8.75 32.50
CA LYS A 37 4.99 9.07 33.93
C LYS A 37 5.72 8.00 34.76
N GLN A 38 6.02 6.81 34.21
CA GLN A 38 6.68 5.73 34.95
C GLN A 38 7.75 4.95 34.16
N TYR A 39 8.65 5.54 33.35
CA TYR A 39 9.79 4.75 32.83
C TYR A 39 11.13 5.47 32.81
N LYS A 40 12.16 4.76 33.28
CA LYS A 40 13.58 5.09 33.12
C LYS A 40 13.90 5.17 31.63
N LEU A 41 14.54 6.25 31.21
CA LEU A 41 15.19 6.39 29.91
C LEU A 41 16.02 5.12 29.62
N ARG A 42 15.56 4.26 28.70
CA ARG A 42 16.42 3.22 28.12
C ARG A 42 17.54 3.90 27.35
N GLU A 43 18.73 3.31 27.39
CA GLU A 43 19.88 3.82 26.62
C GLU A 43 19.52 3.82 25.11
N PRO A 44 19.96 4.80 24.30
CA PRO A 44 19.66 4.86 22.86
C PRO A 44 19.93 3.56 22.09
N ARG A 45 20.90 2.75 22.55
CA ARG A 45 21.22 1.43 21.98
C ARG A 45 20.15 0.38 22.27
N GLU A 46 19.53 0.41 23.45
CA GLU A 46 18.44 -0.50 23.83
C GLU A 46 17.16 -0.16 23.06
N ILE A 47 16.96 1.12 22.75
CA ILE A 47 15.89 1.61 21.88
C ILE A 47 16.05 1.07 20.47
N GLU A 48 17.24 1.21 19.89
CA GLU A 48 17.53 0.72 18.54
C GLU A 48 17.40 -0.80 18.44
N ALA A 49 17.85 -1.53 19.47
CA ALA A 49 17.71 -2.99 19.54
C ALA A 49 16.23 -3.42 19.60
N PHE A 50 15.42 -2.76 20.43
CA PHE A 50 13.98 -3.01 20.52
C PHE A 50 13.27 -2.75 19.19
N MET A 51 13.53 -1.61 18.55
CA MET A 51 12.92 -1.26 17.26
C MET A 51 13.29 -2.26 16.16
N LYS A 52 14.53 -2.74 16.15
CA LYS A 52 14.97 -3.79 15.21
C LYS A 52 14.25 -5.12 15.47
N ASP A 53 14.04 -5.48 16.73
CA ASP A 53 13.30 -6.68 17.08
C ASP A 53 11.82 -6.57 16.66
N GLU A 54 11.18 -5.43 16.91
CA GLU A 54 9.79 -5.18 16.50
C GLU A 54 9.63 -5.13 14.97
N GLU A 55 10.53 -4.47 14.24
CA GLU A 55 10.51 -4.50 12.77
C GLU A 55 10.66 -5.92 12.20
N LYS A 56 11.49 -6.74 12.85
CA LYS A 56 11.69 -8.14 12.48
C LYS A 56 10.40 -8.93 12.72
N ARG A 57 9.81 -8.81 13.91
CA ARG A 57 8.55 -9.46 14.30
C ARG A 57 7.40 -9.12 13.34
N LEU A 58 7.21 -7.84 13.01
CA LEU A 58 6.19 -7.40 12.03
C LEU A 58 6.45 -7.95 10.62
N SER A 59 7.71 -8.05 10.22
CA SER A 59 8.09 -8.59 8.91
C SER A 59 7.82 -10.09 8.84
N GLU A 60 8.11 -10.83 9.91
CA GLU A 60 7.79 -12.26 10.03
C GLU A 60 6.27 -12.49 9.99
N LEU A 61 5.49 -11.69 10.73
CA LEU A 61 4.02 -11.78 10.72
C LEU A 61 3.45 -11.52 9.33
N LYS A 62 3.92 -10.47 8.64
CA LYS A 62 3.51 -10.18 7.27
C LYS A 62 3.78 -11.36 6.33
N GLN A 63 4.94 -12.02 6.47
CA GLN A 63 5.26 -13.20 5.68
C GLN A 63 4.30 -14.36 5.95
N ILE A 64 3.94 -14.60 7.22
CA ILE A 64 2.97 -15.62 7.61
C ILE A 64 1.60 -15.33 7.00
N VAL A 65 1.07 -14.12 7.19
CA VAL A 65 -0.24 -13.72 6.63
C VAL A 65 -0.25 -13.85 5.11
N HIS A 66 0.85 -13.45 4.46
CA HIS A 66 1.00 -13.58 3.02
C HIS A 66 1.01 -15.05 2.55
N GLN A 67 1.73 -15.93 3.26
CA GLN A 67 1.76 -17.37 2.99
C GLN A 67 0.38 -17.99 3.15
N LEU A 68 -0.34 -17.66 4.23
CA LEU A 68 -1.71 -18.13 4.48
C LEU A 68 -2.65 -17.70 3.34
N HIS A 69 -2.62 -16.43 2.94
CA HIS A 69 -3.41 -15.94 1.82
C HIS A 69 -3.07 -16.67 0.51
N LYS A 70 -1.79 -16.97 0.25
CA LYS A 70 -1.37 -17.76 -0.91
C LYS A 70 -1.91 -19.21 -0.85
N MET A 71 -1.93 -19.82 0.34
CA MET A 71 -2.50 -21.15 0.54
C MET A 71 -4.02 -21.17 0.39
N ALA A 72 -4.73 -20.13 0.84
CA ALA A 72 -6.17 -19.96 0.62
C ALA A 72 -6.51 -19.94 -0.88
N LYS A 73 -5.75 -19.15 -1.66
CA LYS A 73 -5.88 -19.08 -3.13
C LYS A 73 -5.59 -20.41 -3.82
N ARG A 74 -4.52 -21.11 -3.38
CA ARG A 74 -4.18 -22.44 -3.89
C ARG A 74 -5.32 -23.43 -3.64
N GLY A 75 -5.90 -23.43 -2.43
CA GLY A 75 -7.04 -24.27 -2.07
C GLY A 75 -8.24 -24.01 -2.98
N LYS A 76 -8.63 -22.75 -3.15
CA LYS A 76 -9.71 -22.34 -4.06
C LYS A 76 -9.46 -22.77 -5.50
N GLN A 77 -8.26 -22.54 -6.03
CA GLN A 77 -7.95 -22.85 -7.42
C GLN A 77 -7.87 -24.35 -7.70
N LYS A 78 -7.30 -25.13 -6.79
CA LYS A 78 -7.03 -26.55 -7.00
C LYS A 78 -8.22 -27.42 -6.61
N PHE A 79 -8.87 -27.12 -5.50
CA PHE A 79 -9.93 -27.97 -4.92
C PHE A 79 -11.32 -27.34 -5.00
N HIS A 80 -11.44 -26.08 -5.47
CA HIS A 80 -12.71 -25.35 -5.54
C HIS A 80 -13.41 -25.21 -4.17
N ILE A 81 -12.62 -25.20 -3.10
CA ILE A 81 -13.11 -24.90 -1.76
C ILE A 81 -13.30 -23.40 -1.57
N LYS A 82 -14.15 -23.01 -0.60
CA LYS A 82 -14.35 -21.61 -0.23
C LYS A 82 -13.01 -21.00 0.19
N GLU A 83 -12.66 -19.87 -0.43
CA GLU A 83 -11.49 -19.08 -0.04
C GLU A 83 -11.76 -18.45 1.32
N TRP A 84 -10.99 -18.88 2.32
CA TRP A 84 -10.98 -18.31 3.66
C TRP A 84 -10.14 -17.04 3.67
N LYS A 85 -10.65 -15.99 4.30
CA LYS A 85 -10.08 -14.65 4.27
C LYS A 85 -9.55 -14.17 5.63
N SER A 86 -9.86 -14.88 6.71
CA SER A 86 -9.48 -14.52 8.07
C SER A 86 -9.00 -15.76 8.82
N PHE A 87 -8.41 -15.56 10.00
CA PHE A 87 -8.01 -16.65 10.89
C PHE A 87 -9.23 -17.45 11.37
N LYS A 88 -10.34 -16.77 11.68
CA LYS A 88 -11.59 -17.45 12.01
C LYS A 88 -12.07 -18.38 10.91
N GLU A 89 -12.08 -17.91 9.67
CA GLU A 89 -12.52 -18.74 8.54
C GLU A 89 -11.56 -19.90 8.25
N LEU A 90 -10.26 -19.74 8.59
CA LEU A 90 -9.30 -20.83 8.56
C LEU A 90 -9.62 -21.88 9.63
N ASP A 91 -9.86 -21.46 10.87
CA ASP A 91 -10.21 -22.37 11.96
C ASP A 91 -11.52 -23.11 11.67
N ASP A 92 -12.55 -22.40 11.19
CA ASP A 92 -13.82 -23.00 10.76
C ASP A 92 -13.57 -24.06 9.67
N LEU A 93 -12.65 -23.80 8.73
CA LEU A 93 -12.26 -24.77 7.70
C LEU A 93 -11.54 -25.97 8.33
N LEU A 94 -10.58 -25.75 9.23
CA LEU A 94 -9.80 -26.82 9.86
C LEU A 94 -10.68 -27.70 10.77
N GLU A 95 -11.60 -27.09 11.50
CA GLU A 95 -12.63 -27.78 12.29
C GLU A 95 -13.59 -28.57 11.39
N SER A 96 -13.96 -28.04 10.22
CA SER A 96 -14.78 -28.79 9.26
C SER A 96 -14.05 -30.01 8.68
N ASN A 97 -12.71 -30.00 8.67
CA ASN A 97 -11.85 -31.06 8.14
C ASN A 97 -11.28 -32.00 9.22
N LEU A 98 -11.68 -31.80 10.48
CA LEU A 98 -11.14 -32.53 11.61
C LEU A 98 -11.51 -34.02 11.51
N GLY A 99 -10.49 -34.88 11.53
CA GLY A 99 -10.67 -36.34 11.42
C GLY A 99 -10.80 -36.86 9.99
N ILE A 100 -10.62 -36.02 8.96
CA ILE A 100 -10.54 -36.44 7.56
C ILE A 100 -9.09 -36.73 7.20
N SER A 101 -8.83 -37.97 6.82
CA SER A 101 -7.51 -38.44 6.44
C SER A 101 -7.58 -39.54 5.38
N GLU A 102 -6.44 -39.81 4.74
CA GLU A 102 -6.24 -40.92 3.82
C GLU A 102 -6.56 -42.29 4.46
N GLU A 103 -6.44 -42.40 5.79
CA GLU A 103 -6.72 -43.64 6.55
C GLU A 103 -8.20 -44.05 6.51
N LEU A 104 -9.11 -43.13 6.18
CA LEU A 104 -10.53 -43.44 5.99
C LEU A 104 -10.77 -44.33 4.76
N LYS A 105 -9.82 -44.34 3.80
CA LYS A 105 -9.87 -45.12 2.55
C LYS A 105 -11.22 -45.02 1.83
N PRO A 106 -11.68 -43.80 1.48
CA PRO A 106 -12.96 -43.62 0.83
C PRO A 106 -13.01 -44.30 -0.53
N SER A 107 -14.19 -44.77 -0.94
CA SER A 107 -14.41 -45.24 -2.31
C SER A 107 -14.88 -44.09 -3.21
N ALA A 108 -14.81 -44.27 -4.53
CA ALA A 108 -15.29 -43.26 -5.47
C ALA A 108 -16.78 -42.94 -5.28
N LEU A 109 -17.58 -43.90 -4.81
CA LEU A 109 -19.00 -43.70 -4.56
C LEU A 109 -19.26 -42.85 -3.32
N TRP A 110 -18.31 -42.76 -2.37
CA TRP A 110 -18.47 -41.94 -1.17
C TRP A 110 -18.50 -40.44 -1.48
N PHE A 111 -17.87 -40.00 -2.57
CA PHE A 111 -17.81 -38.59 -2.99
C PHE A 111 -19.14 -38.05 -3.57
N LYS A 112 -20.20 -38.86 -3.61
CA LYS A 112 -21.53 -38.44 -4.07
C LYS A 112 -22.53 -38.59 -2.93
N ALA A 113 -23.03 -37.46 -2.43
CA ALA A 113 -23.99 -37.46 -1.32
C ALA A 113 -25.28 -38.24 -1.64
N SER A 114 -25.70 -38.27 -2.92
CA SER A 114 -26.86 -39.03 -3.39
C SER A 114 -26.73 -40.54 -3.21
N ASN A 115 -25.52 -41.07 -2.98
CA ASN A 115 -25.29 -42.50 -2.83
C ASN A 115 -25.44 -42.97 -1.37
N TYR A 116 -25.85 -42.10 -0.44
CA TYR A 116 -25.94 -42.42 0.98
C TYR A 116 -26.75 -43.69 1.25
N ASP A 117 -27.99 -43.74 0.75
CA ASP A 117 -28.89 -44.89 0.97
C ASP A 117 -28.31 -46.16 0.34
N GLU A 118 -27.77 -46.05 -0.89
CA GLU A 118 -27.17 -47.20 -1.58
C GLU A 118 -25.94 -47.76 -0.85
N ILE A 119 -25.08 -46.90 -0.30
CA ILE A 119 -23.90 -47.32 0.46
C ILE A 119 -24.34 -48.04 1.74
N TYR A 120 -25.34 -47.50 2.44
CA TYR A 120 -25.89 -48.10 3.65
C TYR A 120 -26.57 -49.44 3.38
N ASP A 121 -27.39 -49.54 2.34
CA ASP A 121 -28.07 -50.79 1.96
C ASP A 121 -27.07 -51.91 1.68
N ILE A 122 -26.02 -51.62 0.89
CA ILE A 122 -24.97 -52.60 0.58
C ILE A 122 -24.14 -52.95 1.82
N LEU A 123 -23.85 -51.97 2.69
CA LEU A 123 -23.13 -52.20 3.94
C LEU A 123 -23.92 -53.13 4.87
N ASP A 124 -25.22 -52.88 5.02
CA ASP A 124 -26.11 -53.61 5.93
C ASP A 124 -26.41 -55.02 5.42
N GLU A 125 -26.62 -55.16 4.11
CA GLU A 125 -26.81 -56.47 3.48
C GLU A 125 -25.51 -57.29 3.58
N ALA A 126 -24.35 -56.71 3.27
CA ALA A 126 -23.06 -57.40 3.39
C ALA A 126 -22.73 -57.78 4.83
N GLN A 127 -23.00 -56.91 5.81
CA GLN A 127 -22.83 -57.19 7.23
C GLN A 127 -23.74 -58.35 7.66
N THR A 128 -25.03 -58.27 7.35
CA THR A 128 -26.02 -59.30 7.71
C THR A 128 -25.62 -60.66 7.15
N LYS A 129 -25.27 -60.73 5.85
CA LYS A 129 -24.86 -61.97 5.18
C LYS A 129 -23.58 -62.55 5.81
N THR A 130 -22.61 -61.69 6.14
CA THR A 130 -21.37 -62.12 6.79
C THR A 130 -21.62 -62.64 8.20
N GLU A 131 -22.38 -61.90 9.01
CA GLU A 131 -22.72 -62.29 10.37
C GLU A 131 -23.54 -63.58 10.42
N ASP A 132 -24.51 -63.75 9.53
CA ASP A 132 -25.34 -64.96 9.46
C ASP A 132 -24.53 -66.19 9.03
N THR A 133 -23.56 -66.02 8.13
CA THR A 133 -22.59 -67.08 7.81
C THR A 133 -21.76 -67.44 9.04
N ILE A 134 -21.25 -66.45 9.80
CA ILE A 134 -20.47 -66.69 11.02
C ILE A 134 -21.33 -67.35 12.11
N LYS A 135 -22.56 -66.88 12.33
CA LYS A 135 -23.52 -67.44 13.31
C LYS A 135 -23.89 -68.87 12.94
N SER A 136 -24.20 -69.14 11.67
CA SER A 136 -24.49 -70.49 11.19
C SER A 136 -23.30 -71.42 11.37
N ARG A 137 -22.08 -70.97 11.04
CA ARG A 137 -20.85 -71.75 11.26
C ARG A 137 -20.64 -72.07 12.74
N LYS A 138 -20.80 -71.08 13.63
CA LYS A 138 -20.71 -71.27 15.09
C LYS A 138 -21.76 -72.26 15.60
N ARG A 139 -23.01 -72.19 15.12
CA ARG A 139 -24.06 -73.15 15.49
C ARG A 139 -23.73 -74.57 15.05
N ILE A 140 -23.20 -74.73 13.84
CA ILE A 140 -22.75 -76.04 13.33
C ILE A 140 -21.61 -76.57 14.20
N PHE A 141 -20.54 -75.79 14.39
CA PHE A 141 -19.36 -76.24 15.12
C PHE A 141 -19.54 -76.39 16.63
N LYS A 142 -20.64 -75.88 17.18
CA LYS A 142 -21.04 -76.19 18.56
C LYS A 142 -21.41 -77.66 18.71
N VAL A 143 -22.06 -78.25 17.69
CA VAL A 143 -22.73 -79.55 17.77
C VAL A 143 -22.07 -80.61 16.88
N TRP A 144 -21.35 -80.17 15.85
CA TRP A 144 -20.76 -81.01 14.82
C TRP A 144 -19.27 -80.71 14.67
N SER A 145 -18.49 -81.74 14.35
CA SER A 145 -17.08 -81.63 13.95
C SER A 145 -16.92 -80.78 12.69
N GLU A 146 -15.75 -80.16 12.51
CA GLU A 146 -15.48 -79.33 11.34
C GLU A 146 -15.63 -80.09 10.01
N ASP A 147 -15.33 -81.40 10.03
CA ASP A 147 -15.44 -82.31 8.90
C ASP A 147 -16.87 -82.44 8.37
N VAL A 148 -17.90 -82.05 9.14
CA VAL A 148 -19.30 -82.03 8.68
C VAL A 148 -19.51 -81.13 7.47
N LEU A 149 -18.68 -80.10 7.31
CA LEU A 149 -18.73 -79.16 6.19
C LEU A 149 -17.96 -79.63 4.95
N LEU A 150 -17.30 -80.79 4.99
CA LEU A 150 -16.69 -81.37 3.79
C LEU A 150 -17.78 -81.66 2.75
N ALA A 151 -17.47 -81.42 1.47
CA ALA A 151 -18.46 -81.47 0.38
C ALA A 151 -19.27 -82.78 0.33
N HIS A 152 -18.63 -83.92 0.61
CA HIS A 152 -19.30 -85.22 0.65
C HIS A 152 -20.22 -85.38 1.87
N ASN A 153 -19.87 -84.83 3.03
CA ASN A 153 -20.69 -84.87 4.25
C ASN A 153 -21.87 -83.91 4.19
N VAL A 154 -21.70 -82.74 3.57
CA VAL A 154 -22.80 -81.84 3.22
C VAL A 154 -23.78 -82.54 2.29
N ARG A 155 -23.28 -83.23 1.25
CA ARG A 155 -24.12 -84.02 0.35
C ARG A 155 -24.89 -85.12 1.09
N PHE A 156 -24.24 -85.86 1.99
CA PHE A 156 -24.91 -86.86 2.83
C PHE A 156 -26.00 -86.25 3.70
N THR A 157 -25.76 -85.07 4.27
CA THR A 157 -26.76 -84.34 5.06
C THR A 157 -28.00 -83.99 4.24
N ILE A 158 -27.81 -83.45 3.03
CA ILE A 158 -28.90 -83.08 2.13
C ILE A 158 -29.71 -84.32 1.73
N GLU A 159 -29.03 -85.36 1.23
CA GLU A 159 -29.65 -86.60 0.78
C GLU A 159 -30.37 -87.33 1.93
N TYR A 160 -29.81 -87.33 3.15
CA TYR A 160 -30.44 -87.91 4.33
C TYR A 160 -31.76 -87.21 4.67
N VAL A 161 -31.77 -85.88 4.72
CA VAL A 161 -33.00 -85.14 5.03
C VAL A 161 -34.05 -85.30 3.95
N ASP A 162 -33.66 -85.37 2.67
CA ASP A 162 -34.60 -85.63 1.56
C ASP A 162 -35.24 -87.04 1.65
N MET A 163 -34.53 -88.00 2.24
CA MET A 163 -35.08 -89.33 2.53
C MET A 163 -36.03 -89.33 3.75
N LEU A 164 -35.87 -88.42 4.74
CA LEU A 164 -36.71 -88.40 5.94
C LEU A 164 -38.21 -88.26 5.65
N GLY A 165 -38.57 -87.60 4.54
CA GLY A 165 -39.94 -87.40 4.09
C GLY A 165 -40.54 -88.56 3.27
N LYS A 166 -39.78 -89.61 2.98
CA LYS A 166 -40.25 -90.76 2.17
C LYS A 166 -40.67 -91.93 3.07
N SER A 167 -41.82 -92.53 2.79
CA SER A 167 -42.34 -93.71 3.51
C SER A 167 -41.42 -94.94 3.41
N SER A 168 -40.62 -95.04 2.35
CA SER A 168 -39.67 -96.14 2.10
C SER A 168 -38.28 -95.94 2.71
N LYS A 169 -38.07 -94.89 3.54
CA LYS A 169 -36.73 -94.54 4.05
C LYS A 169 -36.02 -95.66 4.80
N TYR A 170 -36.76 -96.46 5.58
CA TYR A 170 -36.19 -97.55 6.38
C TYR A 170 -35.68 -98.72 5.54
N PHE A 171 -36.13 -98.85 4.28
CA PHE A 171 -35.68 -99.85 3.33
C PHE A 171 -34.51 -99.37 2.45
N ASN A 172 -34.13 -98.09 2.55
CA ASN A 172 -33.01 -97.53 1.81
C ASN A 172 -31.70 -97.73 2.59
N THR A 173 -30.78 -98.55 2.07
CA THR A 173 -29.48 -98.80 2.71
C THR A 173 -28.63 -97.55 2.89
N ASN A 174 -28.79 -96.54 2.01
CA ASN A 174 -28.10 -95.26 2.14
C ASN A 174 -28.59 -94.44 3.33
N PHE A 175 -29.86 -94.58 3.74
CA PHE A 175 -30.42 -93.87 4.89
C PHE A 175 -29.62 -94.20 6.16
N TRP A 176 -29.43 -95.49 6.44
CA TRP A 176 -28.67 -95.96 7.60
C TRP A 176 -27.17 -95.66 7.50
N LYS A 177 -26.61 -95.78 6.28
CA LYS A 177 -25.20 -95.43 6.01
C LYS A 177 -24.93 -93.97 6.34
N TYR A 178 -25.74 -93.04 5.82
CA TYR A 178 -25.58 -91.61 6.06
C TYR A 178 -25.85 -91.25 7.52
N ARG A 179 -26.87 -91.86 8.16
CA ARG A 179 -27.12 -91.68 9.60
C ARG A 179 -25.91 -92.05 10.45
N LYS A 180 -25.22 -93.15 10.12
CA LYS A 180 -24.02 -93.59 10.85
C LYS A 180 -22.85 -92.63 10.64
N ILE A 181 -22.62 -92.18 9.39
CA ILE A 181 -21.56 -91.22 9.07
C ILE A 181 -21.80 -89.90 9.80
N LEU A 182 -23.01 -89.35 9.74
CA LEU A 182 -23.37 -88.12 10.43
C LEU A 182 -23.29 -88.28 11.96
N LYS A 183 -23.69 -89.43 12.52
CA LYS A 183 -23.54 -89.70 13.96
C LYS A 183 -22.07 -89.61 14.40
N ASN A 184 -21.14 -90.13 13.60
CA ASN A 184 -19.71 -90.05 13.90
C ASN A 184 -19.14 -88.62 13.85
N LEU A 185 -19.83 -87.70 13.16
CA LEU A 185 -19.42 -86.30 13.03
C LEU A 185 -20.09 -85.40 14.09
N PHE A 186 -21.02 -85.94 14.87
CA PHE A 186 -21.67 -85.26 15.99
C PHE A 186 -20.76 -85.31 17.22
N ILE A 187 -20.52 -84.17 17.87
CA ILE A 187 -19.52 -84.06 18.95
C ILE A 187 -20.13 -83.83 20.33
N GLU A 188 -21.42 -83.49 20.39
CA GLU A 188 -22.18 -83.33 21.64
C GLU A 188 -22.66 -84.69 22.17
N ASP A 189 -23.34 -84.70 23.33
CA ASP A 189 -23.90 -85.91 23.94
C ASP A 189 -24.79 -86.71 22.95
N GLU A 190 -24.51 -88.00 22.75
CA GLU A 190 -25.25 -88.86 21.82
C GLU A 190 -26.76 -88.87 22.06
N SER A 191 -27.21 -88.60 23.28
CA SER A 191 -28.64 -88.50 23.62
C SER A 191 -29.35 -87.33 22.94
N LEU A 192 -28.61 -86.30 22.52
CA LEU A 192 -29.11 -85.13 21.80
C LEU A 192 -29.15 -85.34 20.28
N TYR A 193 -28.53 -86.43 19.77
CA TYR A 193 -28.52 -86.73 18.34
C TYR A 193 -29.92 -87.13 17.84
N SER A 194 -30.54 -86.25 17.05
CA SER A 194 -31.91 -86.44 16.55
C SER A 194 -32.03 -86.09 15.07
N ASP A 195 -33.13 -86.53 14.44
CA ASP A 195 -33.46 -86.13 13.07
C ASP A 195 -33.70 -84.62 12.95
N GLU A 196 -34.09 -83.96 14.05
CA GLU A 196 -34.28 -82.51 14.13
C GLU A 196 -32.95 -81.77 14.07
N GLU A 197 -31.92 -82.27 14.75
CA GLU A 197 -30.56 -81.72 14.66
C GLU A 197 -29.97 -81.85 13.25
N ILE A 198 -30.22 -82.95 12.55
CA ILE A 198 -29.76 -83.11 11.16
C ILE A 198 -30.52 -82.18 10.20
N LYS A 199 -31.81 -81.93 10.44
CA LYS A 199 -32.57 -80.90 9.70
C LYS A 199 -32.03 -79.50 9.98
N LEU A 200 -31.67 -79.20 11.23
CA LEU A 200 -31.07 -77.93 11.61
C LEU A 200 -29.69 -77.74 10.97
N LEU A 201 -28.87 -78.79 10.92
CA LEU A 201 -27.61 -78.82 10.18
C LEU A 201 -27.83 -78.48 8.70
N LYS A 202 -28.76 -79.17 8.01
CA LYS A 202 -29.09 -78.85 6.61
C LYS A 202 -29.49 -77.40 6.42
N LYS A 203 -30.35 -76.86 7.31
CA LYS A 203 -30.79 -75.47 7.27
C LYS A 203 -29.61 -74.50 7.40
N ASN A 204 -28.75 -74.69 8.39
CA ASN A 204 -27.58 -73.83 8.61
C ASN A 204 -26.58 -73.91 7.43
N VAL A 205 -26.34 -75.10 6.87
CA VAL A 205 -25.49 -75.28 5.69
C VAL A 205 -26.08 -74.58 4.46
N ALA A 206 -27.40 -74.67 4.26
CA ALA A 206 -28.08 -73.97 3.17
C ALA A 206 -27.95 -72.45 3.32
N THR A 207 -28.21 -71.91 4.51
CA THR A 207 -28.04 -70.47 4.79
C THR A 207 -26.60 -70.01 4.57
N MET A 208 -25.60 -70.76 5.04
CA MET A 208 -24.19 -70.43 4.79
C MET A 208 -23.86 -70.41 3.30
N THR A 209 -24.32 -71.42 2.55
CA THR A 209 -24.04 -71.53 1.11
C THR A 209 -24.72 -70.41 0.32
N GLU A 210 -25.96 -70.08 0.65
CA GLU A 210 -26.70 -68.97 0.04
C GLU A 210 -26.00 -67.63 0.28
N ASN A 211 -25.61 -67.36 1.53
CA ASN A 211 -24.93 -66.13 1.90
C ASN A 211 -23.53 -66.03 1.28
N ASP A 212 -22.75 -67.12 1.28
CA ASP A 212 -21.43 -67.15 0.64
C ASP A 212 -21.52 -66.95 -0.88
N ASN A 213 -22.52 -67.55 -1.54
CA ASN A 213 -22.79 -67.31 -2.95
C ASN A 213 -23.19 -65.85 -3.21
N TRP A 214 -24.06 -65.28 -2.37
CA TRP A 214 -24.42 -63.87 -2.49
C TRP A 214 -23.19 -62.96 -2.37
N LEU A 215 -22.36 -63.17 -1.33
CA LEU A 215 -21.12 -62.43 -1.13
C LEU A 215 -20.15 -62.60 -2.30
N PHE A 216 -20.07 -63.81 -2.88
CA PHE A 216 -19.24 -64.09 -4.05
C PHE A 216 -19.74 -63.34 -5.30
N PHE A 217 -21.03 -63.44 -5.63
CA PHE A 217 -21.60 -62.80 -6.81
C PHE A 217 -21.66 -61.27 -6.69
N LYS A 218 -21.85 -60.73 -5.48
CA LYS A 218 -21.89 -59.29 -5.21
C LYS A 218 -20.53 -58.71 -4.86
N LYS A 219 -19.47 -59.51 -4.75
CA LYS A 219 -18.12 -59.08 -4.36
C LYS A 219 -17.68 -57.82 -5.10
N ARG A 220 -17.82 -57.80 -6.44
CA ARG A 220 -17.44 -56.65 -7.26
C ARG A 220 -18.19 -55.38 -6.83
N ARG A 221 -19.51 -55.46 -6.65
CA ARG A 221 -20.33 -54.31 -6.23
C ARG A 221 -19.97 -53.84 -4.83
N ILE A 222 -19.76 -54.78 -3.90
CA ILE A 222 -19.36 -54.47 -2.52
C ILE A 222 -18.01 -53.77 -2.51
N THR A 223 -17.02 -54.25 -3.29
CA THR A 223 -15.70 -53.62 -3.42
C THR A 223 -15.79 -52.25 -4.09
N GLU A 224 -16.65 -52.06 -5.09
CA GLU A 224 -16.89 -50.74 -5.70
C GLU A 224 -17.46 -49.72 -4.69
N VAL A 225 -18.34 -50.18 -3.78
CA VAL A 225 -19.03 -49.34 -2.79
C VAL A 225 -18.17 -49.07 -1.55
N LEU A 226 -17.55 -50.11 -0.97
CA LEU A 226 -16.80 -50.03 0.28
C LEU A 226 -15.29 -49.84 0.07
N GLY A 227 -14.81 -49.99 -1.17
CA GLY A 227 -13.41 -49.79 -1.51
C GLY A 227 -12.47 -50.78 -0.82
N GLU A 228 -11.29 -50.29 -0.43
CA GLU A 228 -10.26 -51.05 0.28
C GLU A 228 -10.65 -51.47 1.69
N ASN A 229 -11.71 -50.89 2.25
CA ASN A 229 -12.16 -51.23 3.59
C ASN A 229 -12.80 -52.63 3.65
N TYR A 230 -13.28 -53.16 2.52
CA TYR A 230 -13.89 -54.49 2.47
C TYR A 230 -12.85 -55.59 2.24
N ILE A 231 -12.65 -56.44 3.26
CA ILE A 231 -11.72 -57.59 3.25
C ILE A 231 -12.45 -58.93 3.32
N GLY A 232 -13.74 -58.96 2.99
CA GLY A 232 -14.56 -60.17 3.05
C GLY A 232 -15.05 -60.48 4.46
N LYS A 233 -14.90 -61.74 4.91
CA LYS A 233 -15.44 -62.19 6.21
C LYS A 233 -14.75 -61.57 7.44
N GLU A 234 -13.57 -60.99 7.25
CA GLU A 234 -12.78 -60.31 8.29
C GLU A 234 -13.10 -58.82 8.41
N THR A 235 -14.03 -58.31 7.60
CA THR A 235 -14.37 -56.88 7.54
C THR A 235 -14.96 -56.39 8.87
N ASP A 236 -14.40 -55.31 9.41
CA ASP A 236 -15.00 -54.59 10.53
C ASP A 236 -16.05 -53.57 10.02
N PHE A 237 -17.28 -54.04 9.80
CA PHE A 237 -18.38 -53.21 9.31
C PHE A 237 -18.70 -52.03 10.22
N ASN A 238 -18.48 -52.16 11.54
CA ASN A 238 -18.70 -51.07 12.48
C ASN A 238 -17.69 -49.94 12.26
N GLN A 239 -16.43 -50.28 12.00
CA GLN A 239 -15.41 -49.30 11.68
C GLN A 239 -15.67 -48.63 10.34
N ILE A 240 -16.10 -49.38 9.31
CA ILE A 240 -16.48 -48.81 8.01
C ILE A 240 -17.61 -47.80 8.18
N ARG A 241 -18.66 -48.16 8.91
CA ARG A 241 -19.80 -47.27 9.16
C ARG A 241 -19.36 -45.98 9.84
N LYS A 242 -18.55 -46.07 10.91
CA LYS A 242 -17.98 -44.90 11.59
C LYS A 242 -17.14 -44.03 10.65
N ASN A 243 -16.32 -44.64 9.78
CA ASN A 243 -15.49 -43.92 8.82
C ASN A 243 -16.37 -43.23 7.76
N TYR A 244 -17.39 -43.92 7.26
CA TYR A 244 -18.31 -43.37 6.28
C TYR A 244 -19.13 -42.22 6.86
N ASP A 245 -19.66 -42.33 8.08
CA ASP A 245 -20.41 -41.25 8.74
C ASP A 245 -19.58 -39.99 8.90
N LYS A 246 -18.31 -40.14 9.31
CA LYS A 246 -17.36 -39.03 9.38
C LYS A 246 -17.13 -38.40 8.01
N PHE A 247 -16.88 -39.22 6.99
CA PHE A 247 -16.65 -38.75 5.62
C PHE A 247 -17.89 -38.05 5.04
N TYR A 248 -19.07 -38.63 5.21
CA TYR A 248 -20.33 -38.09 4.73
C TYR A 248 -20.66 -36.75 5.40
N SER A 249 -20.45 -36.66 6.72
CA SER A 249 -20.61 -35.40 7.47
C SER A 249 -19.68 -34.30 6.96
N TRP A 250 -18.45 -34.66 6.57
CA TRP A 250 -17.51 -33.73 5.94
C TRP A 250 -17.95 -33.34 4.53
N LEU A 251 -18.41 -34.30 3.72
CA LEU A 251 -18.86 -34.07 2.35
C LEU A 251 -20.02 -33.08 2.31
N LEU A 252 -20.98 -33.19 3.22
CA LEU A 252 -22.12 -32.27 3.33
C LEU A 252 -21.72 -30.82 3.70
N LYS A 253 -20.56 -30.62 4.31
CA LYS A 253 -20.03 -29.29 4.63
C LYS A 253 -19.23 -28.68 3.47
N GLN A 254 -18.89 -29.46 2.44
CA GLN A 254 -18.16 -28.96 1.29
C GLN A 254 -19.08 -28.11 0.39
N PRO A 255 -18.55 -27.08 -0.28
CA PRO A 255 -19.29 -26.35 -1.31
C PRO A 255 -19.76 -27.30 -2.42
N GLU A 256 -20.93 -27.05 -3.01
CA GLU A 256 -21.46 -27.85 -4.14
C GLU A 256 -20.50 -27.87 -5.35
N GLU A 257 -19.72 -26.80 -5.52
CA GLU A 257 -18.73 -26.65 -6.60
C GLU A 257 -17.38 -27.33 -6.30
N SER A 258 -17.22 -27.95 -5.12
CA SER A 258 -15.99 -28.64 -4.72
C SER A 258 -15.62 -29.71 -5.73
N GLN A 259 -14.36 -29.70 -6.17
CA GLN A 259 -13.83 -30.66 -7.14
C GLN A 259 -12.99 -31.75 -6.48
N ILE A 260 -13.24 -32.03 -5.20
CA ILE A 260 -12.52 -33.10 -4.49
C ILE A 260 -13.08 -34.45 -4.95
N THR A 261 -12.21 -35.27 -5.54
CA THR A 261 -12.50 -36.61 -6.05
C THR A 261 -11.59 -37.62 -5.37
N LEU A 262 -11.84 -38.91 -5.60
CA LEU A 262 -10.95 -39.97 -5.08
C LEU A 262 -9.48 -39.77 -5.52
N GLU A 263 -9.25 -39.26 -6.73
CA GLU A 263 -7.91 -39.12 -7.32
C GLU A 263 -7.09 -38.01 -6.64
N ASN A 264 -7.72 -36.89 -6.29
CA ASN A 264 -7.04 -35.75 -5.67
C ASN A 264 -7.22 -35.68 -4.14
N PHE A 265 -7.98 -36.60 -3.55
CA PHE A 265 -8.21 -36.67 -2.10
C PHE A 265 -6.93 -36.80 -1.28
N PRO A 266 -5.91 -37.61 -1.66
CA PRO A 266 -4.65 -37.64 -0.93
C PRO A 266 -3.94 -36.28 -0.92
N GLU A 267 -3.92 -35.58 -2.06
CA GLU A 267 -3.34 -34.24 -2.16
C GLU A 267 -4.13 -33.20 -1.35
N TYR A 268 -5.45 -33.38 -1.24
CA TYR A 268 -6.30 -32.57 -0.38
C TYR A 268 -6.00 -32.80 1.11
N CYS A 269 -5.88 -34.06 1.54
CA CYS A 269 -5.47 -34.41 2.90
C CYS A 269 -4.09 -33.85 3.24
N GLU A 270 -3.14 -33.90 2.30
CA GLU A 270 -1.84 -33.27 2.47
C GLU A 270 -1.95 -31.74 2.60
N TYR A 271 -2.77 -31.09 1.77
CA TYR A 271 -3.03 -29.65 1.88
C TYR A 271 -3.60 -29.26 3.25
N VAL A 272 -4.60 -30.00 3.76
CA VAL A 272 -5.17 -29.79 5.10
C VAL A 272 -4.09 -30.01 6.17
N ARG A 273 -3.26 -31.03 6.03
CA ARG A 273 -2.16 -31.33 6.96
C ARG A 273 -1.08 -30.23 6.95
N GLU A 274 -0.77 -29.65 5.79
CA GLU A 274 0.11 -28.47 5.68
C GLU A 274 -0.49 -27.27 6.41
N LEU A 275 -1.80 -27.03 6.27
CA LEU A 275 -2.49 -25.97 7.01
C LEU A 275 -2.44 -26.21 8.52
N GLN A 276 -2.71 -27.42 8.99
CA GLN A 276 -2.62 -27.81 10.41
C GLN A 276 -1.19 -27.69 10.96
N LYS A 277 -0.16 -27.99 10.15
CA LYS A 277 1.24 -27.75 10.57
C LYS A 277 1.56 -26.26 10.69
N THR A 278 0.96 -25.45 9.84
CA THR A 278 1.05 -23.99 9.91
C THR A 278 0.33 -23.47 11.16
N GLU A 279 -0.75 -24.14 11.59
CA GLU A 279 -1.53 -23.89 12.81
C GLU A 279 -0.78 -24.29 14.10
N TYR A 280 -0.11 -25.46 14.12
CA TYR A 280 0.60 -25.98 15.30
C TYR A 280 1.94 -25.30 15.60
N MET A 281 2.41 -24.42 14.70
CA MET A 281 3.56 -23.54 14.95
C MET A 281 3.06 -22.16 15.37
N ASP A 282 2.66 -22.02 16.62
CA ASP A 282 2.87 -20.77 17.38
C ASP A 282 2.12 -19.54 16.81
N TYR A 283 1.09 -19.69 15.97
CA TYR A 283 0.43 -18.54 15.31
C TYR A 283 -0.47 -17.76 16.27
N PHE A 284 -1.27 -18.45 17.09
CA PHE A 284 -2.09 -17.83 18.14
C PHE A 284 -1.21 -17.24 19.22
N GLN A 285 -0.11 -17.91 19.57
CA GLN A 285 0.84 -17.45 20.57
C GLN A 285 1.64 -16.24 20.05
N LYS A 286 2.11 -16.25 18.80
CA LYS A 286 2.68 -15.07 18.14
C LYS A 286 1.66 -13.95 18.00
N LEU A 287 0.43 -14.22 17.56
CA LEU A 287 -0.66 -13.23 17.58
C LEU A 287 -0.92 -12.69 18.98
N HIS A 288 -0.84 -13.53 20.01
CA HIS A 288 -0.93 -13.15 21.42
C HIS A 288 0.24 -12.26 21.86
N GLU A 289 1.46 -12.51 21.38
CA GLU A 289 2.61 -11.62 21.57
C GLU A 289 2.36 -10.25 20.91
N PHE A 290 1.48 -10.19 19.90
CA PHE A 290 1.03 -8.96 19.22
C PHE A 290 -0.30 -8.38 19.73
N ILE A 291 -0.98 -9.02 20.69
CA ILE A 291 -2.20 -8.49 21.33
C ILE A 291 -2.04 -7.10 21.96
N PRO A 292 -0.85 -6.64 22.39
CA PRO A 292 -0.69 -5.25 22.78
C PRO A 292 -1.06 -4.26 21.67
N PHE A 293 -1.03 -4.67 20.39
CA PHE A 293 -1.26 -3.78 19.25
C PHE A 293 -2.67 -3.89 18.66
N PHE A 294 -3.29 -5.06 18.79
CA PHE A 294 -4.58 -5.35 18.21
C PHE A 294 -5.43 -6.18 19.17
N ASN A 295 -6.71 -5.83 19.31
CA ASN A 295 -7.67 -6.67 20.00
C ASN A 295 -7.70 -8.03 19.28
N SER A 296 -7.42 -9.12 20.01
CA SER A 296 -7.36 -10.49 19.48
C SER A 296 -8.60 -10.82 18.64
N ASP A 297 -9.77 -10.41 19.12
CA ASP A 297 -11.04 -10.68 18.46
C ASP A 297 -11.14 -9.91 17.14
N ILE A 298 -10.59 -8.70 17.07
CA ILE A 298 -10.59 -7.90 15.86
C ILE A 298 -9.66 -8.55 14.82
N VAL A 299 -8.43 -8.93 15.19
CA VAL A 299 -7.48 -9.57 14.26
C VAL A 299 -7.99 -10.91 13.77
N TYR A 300 -8.53 -11.70 14.68
CA TYR A 300 -9.02 -13.04 14.39
C TYR A 300 -10.14 -13.02 13.33
N ASN A 301 -11.00 -11.99 13.39
CA ASN A 301 -12.08 -11.77 12.42
C ASN A 301 -11.66 -10.90 11.21
N MET A 302 -10.46 -10.32 11.19
CA MET A 302 -10.05 -9.41 10.13
C MET A 302 -9.65 -10.15 8.86
N GLU A 303 -10.04 -9.59 7.70
CA GLU A 303 -9.55 -10.09 6.42
C GLU A 303 -8.02 -9.89 6.29
N PHE A 304 -7.28 -10.89 5.82
CA PHE A 304 -5.83 -10.85 5.71
C PHE A 304 -5.31 -9.65 4.93
N ALA A 305 -6.00 -9.23 3.87
CA ALA A 305 -5.60 -8.04 3.10
C ALA A 305 -5.65 -6.75 3.94
N LYS A 306 -6.67 -6.62 4.81
CA LYS A 306 -6.77 -5.48 5.75
C LYS A 306 -5.72 -5.59 6.85
N LEU A 307 -5.46 -6.80 7.33
CA LEU A 307 -4.44 -7.06 8.34
C LEU A 307 -3.03 -6.74 7.81
N GLU A 308 -2.70 -7.16 6.60
CA GLU A 308 -1.42 -6.83 5.93
C GLU A 308 -1.25 -5.31 5.80
N GLN A 309 -2.31 -4.60 5.43
CA GLN A 309 -2.29 -3.14 5.34
C GLN A 309 -2.06 -2.50 6.72
N GLN A 310 -2.77 -2.95 7.76
CA GLN A 310 -2.59 -2.44 9.11
C GLN A 310 -1.18 -2.71 9.67
N ILE A 311 -0.60 -3.89 9.40
CA ILE A 311 0.78 -4.20 9.77
C ILE A 311 1.76 -3.24 9.06
N MET A 312 1.49 -2.90 7.80
CA MET A 312 2.32 -1.97 7.04
C MET A 312 2.21 -0.53 7.57
N ASP A 313 0.99 -0.07 7.84
CA ASP A 313 0.73 1.24 8.41
C ASP A 313 1.38 1.37 9.79
N TYR A 314 1.28 0.31 10.61
CA TYR A 314 1.93 0.21 11.92
C TYR A 314 3.46 0.33 11.81
N ARG A 315 4.07 -0.44 10.89
CA ARG A 315 5.52 -0.36 10.63
C ARG A 315 5.95 1.04 10.20
N ASN A 316 5.16 1.71 9.36
CA ASN A 316 5.45 3.06 8.90
C ASN A 316 5.35 4.08 10.04
N ALA A 317 4.31 3.97 10.87
CA ALA A 317 4.14 4.81 12.06
C ALA A 317 5.32 4.67 13.03
N LEU A 318 5.78 3.43 13.30
CA LEU A 318 6.96 3.18 14.12
C LEU A 318 8.21 3.86 13.57
N LYS A 319 8.45 3.79 12.25
CA LYS A 319 9.59 4.46 11.61
C LYS A 319 9.51 5.97 11.75
N VAL A 320 8.33 6.57 11.57
CA VAL A 320 8.14 8.02 11.72
C VAL A 320 8.36 8.45 13.16
N ILE A 321 7.78 7.73 14.13
CA ILE A 321 7.93 8.02 15.56
C ILE A 321 9.40 7.96 15.97
N HIS A 322 10.11 6.93 15.51
CA HIS A 322 11.54 6.79 15.75
C HIS A 322 12.35 7.93 15.13
N ASN A 323 12.15 8.19 13.84
CA ASN A 323 12.93 9.19 13.10
C ASN A 323 12.69 10.63 13.58
N GLN A 324 11.46 10.97 13.96
CA GLN A 324 11.10 12.34 14.33
C GLN A 324 11.19 12.60 15.84
N TYR A 325 10.97 11.60 16.68
CA TYR A 325 10.82 11.81 18.11
C TYR A 325 11.82 11.01 18.97
N GLY A 326 12.49 10.00 18.41
CA GLY A 326 13.46 9.17 19.15
C GLY A 326 12.84 8.29 20.23
N ILE A 327 11.55 7.94 20.10
CA ILE A 327 10.75 7.29 21.14
C ILE A 327 10.59 5.81 20.85
N SER A 328 10.60 4.99 21.91
CA SER A 328 10.83 3.54 21.86
C SER A 328 9.85 2.68 22.64
N TYR A 329 8.90 3.26 23.38
CA TYR A 329 8.16 2.51 24.39
C TYR A 329 6.66 2.46 24.09
N PHE A 330 6.13 1.24 23.94
CA PHE A 330 4.74 0.96 23.53
C PHE A 330 3.96 0.06 24.49
N GLU A 331 4.56 -0.47 25.56
CA GLU A 331 3.87 -1.42 26.49
C GLU A 331 2.62 -0.85 27.17
N GLU A 332 2.39 0.48 27.16
CA GLU A 332 1.21 1.12 27.75
C GLU A 332 0.10 1.49 26.76
N VAL A 333 0.29 1.30 25.45
CA VAL A 333 -0.80 1.46 24.47
C VAL A 333 -1.67 0.21 24.51
N LYS A 334 -2.43 0.03 25.59
CA LYS A 334 -3.26 -1.16 25.86
C LYS A 334 -4.51 -1.27 24.98
N GLU A 335 -4.83 -0.23 24.19
CA GLU A 335 -6.06 -0.16 23.42
C GLU A 335 -5.83 0.29 21.97
N VAL A 336 -6.37 -0.48 21.02
CA VAL A 336 -6.46 -0.15 19.59
C VAL A 336 -7.06 1.24 19.35
N SER A 337 -7.97 1.68 20.23
CA SER A 337 -8.59 3.01 20.18
C SER A 337 -7.55 4.14 20.29
N THR A 338 -6.49 3.92 21.07
CA THR A 338 -5.37 4.85 21.24
C THR A 338 -4.48 4.80 20.01
N PHE A 339 -4.23 3.63 19.45
CA PHE A 339 -3.44 3.49 18.23
C PHE A 339 -4.11 4.08 16.98
N ASP A 340 -5.42 3.89 16.80
CA ASP A 340 -6.19 4.53 15.71
C ASP A 340 -6.18 6.07 15.86
N LYS A 341 -6.27 6.59 17.08
CA LYS A 341 -6.09 8.03 17.35
C LYS A 341 -4.69 8.50 16.98
N TRP A 342 -3.65 7.72 17.29
CA TRP A 342 -2.25 8.01 16.92
C TRP A 342 -2.07 7.99 15.40
N ASN A 343 -2.52 6.94 14.71
CA ASN A 343 -2.44 6.84 13.26
C ASN A 343 -3.16 8.00 12.57
N LYS A 344 -4.38 8.34 13.00
CA LYS A 344 -5.11 9.51 12.48
C LYS A 344 -4.40 10.83 12.77
N LEU A 345 -3.67 10.93 13.88
CA LEU A 345 -2.90 12.12 14.22
C LEU A 345 -1.60 12.22 13.41
N ILE A 346 -0.87 11.11 13.25
CA ILE A 346 0.34 11.00 12.43
C ILE A 346 0.00 11.29 10.97
N GLN A 347 -1.06 10.69 10.43
CA GLN A 347 -1.47 10.95 9.05
C GLN A 347 -1.79 12.43 8.83
N ARG A 348 -2.51 13.06 9.77
CA ARG A 348 -2.78 14.51 9.73
C ARG A 348 -1.51 15.36 9.79
N VAL A 349 -0.49 14.93 10.53
CA VAL A 349 0.82 15.61 10.58
C VAL A 349 1.51 15.48 9.21
N LEU A 350 1.60 14.27 8.66
CA LEU A 350 2.24 13.99 7.38
C LEU A 350 1.58 14.75 6.22
N ASP A 351 0.24 14.74 6.16
CA ASP A 351 -0.51 15.43 5.11
C ASP A 351 -0.21 16.94 5.12
N LYS A 352 -0.07 17.54 6.31
CA LYS A 352 0.26 18.96 6.47
C LYS A 352 1.71 19.27 6.14
N GLU A 353 2.65 18.42 6.54
CA GLU A 353 4.06 18.57 6.16
C GLU A 353 4.26 18.49 4.64
N ASN A 354 3.58 17.54 3.99
CA ASN A 354 3.63 17.38 2.55
C ASN A 354 3.03 18.60 1.84
N TRP A 355 1.87 19.09 2.30
CA TRP A 355 1.27 20.31 1.77
C TRP A 355 2.21 21.52 1.85
N LEU A 356 2.88 21.71 2.99
CA LEU A 356 3.86 22.80 3.17
C LEU A 356 5.08 22.65 2.25
N LYS A 357 5.57 21.42 2.04
CA LYS A 357 6.66 21.14 1.09
C LYS A 357 6.26 21.44 -0.35
N GLU A 358 5.07 21.00 -0.77
CA GLU A 358 4.55 21.26 -2.11
C GLU A 358 4.35 22.75 -2.38
N LYS A 359 3.91 23.50 -1.35
CA LYS A 359 3.68 24.95 -1.43
C LYS A 359 4.89 25.82 -1.12
N LYS A 360 6.05 25.23 -0.84
CA LYS A 360 7.25 25.97 -0.42
C LYS A 360 7.64 27.09 -1.39
N LYS A 361 7.65 26.80 -2.70
CA LYS A 361 7.97 27.81 -3.71
C LYS A 361 6.99 28.99 -3.70
N ASP A 362 5.70 28.69 -3.67
CA ASP A 362 4.64 29.71 -3.62
C ASP A 362 4.75 30.57 -2.35
N ILE A 363 5.11 29.95 -1.21
CA ILE A 363 5.32 30.63 0.07
C ILE A 363 6.55 31.56 0.01
N ASP A 364 7.67 31.06 -0.53
CA ASP A 364 8.92 31.81 -0.65
C ASP A 364 8.77 33.00 -1.63
N ASP A 365 7.99 32.83 -2.70
CA ASP A 365 7.70 33.88 -3.68
C ASP A 365 6.87 35.04 -3.08
N VAL A 366 5.91 34.71 -2.20
CA VAL A 366 4.98 35.70 -1.63
C VAL A 366 5.52 36.32 -0.33
N PHE A 367 6.05 35.49 0.56
CA PHE A 367 6.42 35.88 1.92
C PHE A 367 7.93 35.87 2.14
N GLY A 368 8.68 35.06 1.40
CA GLY A 368 10.13 34.93 1.50
C GLY A 368 10.59 34.59 2.92
N GLU A 369 11.65 35.25 3.37
CA GLU A 369 12.23 35.08 4.71
C GLU A 369 11.28 35.42 5.87
N SER A 370 10.11 36.02 5.59
CA SER A 370 9.12 36.30 6.63
C SER A 370 8.38 35.04 7.10
N TYR A 371 8.46 33.92 6.37
CA TYR A 371 7.94 32.63 6.79
C TYR A 371 9.05 31.76 7.40
N GLU A 372 8.92 31.45 8.69
CA GLU A 372 9.89 30.69 9.48
C GLU A 372 9.28 29.36 9.98
N GLY A 373 8.27 28.84 9.27
CA GLY A 373 7.55 27.65 9.69
C GLY A 373 6.81 27.86 11.01
N ILE A 374 7.03 26.97 11.97
CA ILE A 374 6.35 26.99 13.29
C ILE A 374 6.66 28.26 14.09
N SER A 375 7.83 28.87 13.85
CA SER A 375 8.29 30.10 14.53
C SER A 375 7.80 31.39 13.89
N THR A 376 7.01 31.30 12.80
CA THR A 376 6.57 32.47 12.02
C THR A 376 5.86 33.51 12.88
N ASN A 377 6.35 34.75 12.85
CA ASN A 377 5.64 35.90 13.38
C ASN A 377 4.51 36.31 12.41
N TRP A 378 3.28 35.89 12.75
CA TRP A 378 2.10 36.11 11.92
C TRP A 378 1.69 37.58 11.75
N GLU A 379 2.15 38.49 12.62
CA GLU A 379 1.93 39.93 12.46
C GLU A 379 2.88 40.49 11.41
N LYS A 380 4.18 40.19 11.52
CA LYS A 380 5.19 40.53 10.50
C LYS A 380 4.83 39.98 9.12
N MET A 381 4.27 38.78 9.06
CA MET A 381 3.80 38.16 7.82
C MET A 381 2.51 38.82 7.27
N LYS A 382 1.68 39.41 8.13
CA LYS A 382 0.50 40.20 7.72
C LYS A 382 0.92 41.55 7.14
N ASP A 383 1.96 42.17 7.69
CA ASP A 383 2.54 43.41 7.15
C ASP A 383 3.09 43.18 5.73
N CYS A 384 3.64 42.00 5.45
CA CYS A 384 4.04 41.62 4.09
C CYS A 384 2.87 41.63 3.09
N ILE A 385 1.62 41.37 3.52
CA ILE A 385 0.42 41.45 2.66
C ILE A 385 0.06 42.90 2.32
N LEU A 386 0.31 43.81 3.27
CA LEU A 386 0.10 45.25 3.07
C LEU A 386 1.17 45.82 2.15
N GLU A 387 2.44 45.48 2.37
CA GLU A 387 3.56 45.91 1.52
C GLU A 387 3.48 45.35 0.10
N SER A 388 3.03 44.11 -0.07
CA SER A 388 2.85 43.50 -1.40
C SER A 388 1.65 44.04 -2.18
N SER A 389 0.82 44.90 -1.56
CA SER A 389 -0.26 45.63 -2.25
C SER A 389 0.21 46.92 -2.94
N ILE A 390 1.42 47.40 -2.63
CA ILE A 390 2.02 48.56 -3.31
C ILE A 390 2.71 48.06 -4.58
N GLU A 391 2.12 48.38 -5.73
CA GLU A 391 2.60 47.98 -7.05
C GLU A 391 3.00 49.19 -7.90
N ILE A 392 4.21 49.16 -8.45
CA ILE A 392 4.67 50.09 -9.49
C ILE A 392 4.59 49.34 -10.81
N ASN A 393 3.78 49.85 -11.75
CA ASN A 393 3.53 49.22 -13.06
C ASN A 393 3.14 47.72 -12.99
N GLY A 394 2.39 47.32 -11.96
CA GLY A 394 1.94 45.93 -11.77
C GLY A 394 3.02 44.99 -11.24
N ILE A 395 4.13 45.53 -10.74
CA ILE A 395 5.20 44.79 -10.05
C ILE A 395 5.23 45.25 -8.58
N PRO A 396 5.22 44.31 -7.61
CA PRO A 396 5.33 44.67 -6.19
C PRO A 396 6.62 45.45 -5.91
N GLU A 397 6.52 46.56 -5.17
CA GLU A 397 7.66 47.43 -4.84
C GLU A 397 8.80 46.66 -4.15
N ARG A 398 8.47 45.69 -3.29
CA ARG A 398 9.45 44.80 -2.64
C ARG A 398 10.29 44.00 -3.64
N ARG A 399 9.70 43.56 -4.76
CA ARG A 399 10.42 42.85 -5.82
C ARG A 399 11.38 43.77 -6.56
N ILE A 400 10.96 45.02 -6.79
CA ILE A 400 11.82 46.08 -7.37
C ILE A 400 13.02 46.36 -6.45
N LYS A 401 12.78 46.52 -5.15
CA LYS A 401 13.84 46.72 -4.15
C LYS A 401 14.82 45.54 -4.07
N ARG A 402 14.34 44.30 -4.23
CA ARG A 402 15.21 43.10 -4.29
C ARG A 402 16.18 43.15 -5.46
N TYR A 403 15.79 43.70 -6.61
CA TYR A 403 16.70 43.92 -7.74
C TYR A 403 17.70 45.06 -7.50
N GLY A 404 17.59 45.82 -6.40
CA GLY A 404 18.43 46.98 -6.15
C GLY A 404 18.15 48.16 -7.09
N PHE A 405 16.96 48.24 -7.67
CA PHE A 405 16.58 49.32 -8.56
C PHE A 405 16.15 50.57 -7.80
N MET A 406 16.47 51.74 -8.36
CA MET A 406 16.07 53.02 -7.79
C MET A 406 14.70 53.46 -8.34
N ILE A 407 13.82 53.89 -7.44
CA ILE A 407 12.55 54.54 -7.79
C ILE A 407 12.80 56.04 -7.68
N LYS A 408 12.56 56.79 -8.76
CA LYS A 408 12.81 58.24 -8.81
C LYS A 408 11.52 58.99 -9.12
N GLU A 409 11.32 60.07 -8.37
CA GLU A 409 10.40 61.15 -8.70
C GLU A 409 11.14 62.13 -9.61
N ILE A 410 10.49 62.63 -10.66
CA ILE A 410 11.12 63.57 -11.59
C ILE A 410 11.24 64.93 -10.86
N GLU A 411 12.35 65.15 -10.18
CA GLU A 411 12.66 66.45 -9.58
C GLU A 411 13.10 67.43 -10.68
N GLU A 412 12.31 68.49 -10.89
CA GLU A 412 12.77 69.62 -11.68
C GLU A 412 13.76 70.45 -10.85
N PRO A 413 14.87 70.93 -11.44
CA PRO A 413 15.80 71.80 -10.73
C PRO A 413 15.10 73.10 -10.33
N ASN A 414 15.08 73.39 -9.02
CA ASN A 414 14.57 74.65 -8.48
C ASN A 414 15.61 75.79 -8.56
N GLU A 415 16.85 75.48 -8.94
CA GLU A 415 17.98 76.41 -8.95
C GLU A 415 18.44 76.72 -10.38
N THR A 416 18.87 77.98 -10.59
CA THR A 416 19.55 78.41 -11.81
C THR A 416 21.06 78.39 -11.59
N PHE A 417 21.78 77.71 -12.47
CA PHE A 417 23.23 77.54 -12.37
C PHE A 417 23.97 78.65 -13.12
N LYS A 418 25.20 78.95 -12.71
CA LYS A 418 26.00 80.04 -13.31
C LYS A 418 26.84 79.58 -14.49
N SER A 419 27.11 78.28 -14.60
CA SER A 419 27.94 77.70 -15.67
C SER A 419 27.42 76.35 -16.19
N ILE A 420 27.84 75.99 -17.41
CA ILE A 420 27.54 74.68 -18.03
C ILE A 420 28.10 73.54 -17.17
N ASP A 421 29.30 73.72 -16.62
CA ASP A 421 29.99 72.74 -15.77
C ASP A 421 29.18 72.41 -14.51
N GLU A 422 28.73 73.43 -13.76
CA GLU A 422 27.88 73.24 -12.58
C GLU A 422 26.58 72.49 -12.90
N ALA A 423 25.93 72.83 -14.02
CA ALA A 423 24.68 72.20 -14.43
C ALA A 423 24.88 70.74 -14.86
N ILE A 424 25.96 70.43 -15.58
CA ILE A 424 26.26 69.06 -16.01
C ILE A 424 26.68 68.20 -14.81
N ASN A 425 27.53 68.71 -13.92
CA ASN A 425 27.91 68.01 -12.68
C ASN A 425 26.68 67.65 -11.85
N TRP A 426 25.76 68.60 -11.67
CA TRP A 426 24.52 68.36 -10.91
C TRP A 426 23.66 67.24 -11.51
N ILE A 427 23.58 67.16 -12.84
CA ILE A 427 22.83 66.11 -13.56
C ILE A 427 23.51 64.75 -13.35
N LEU A 428 24.84 64.70 -13.56
CA LEU A 428 25.60 63.45 -13.52
C LEU A 428 25.73 62.88 -12.11
N GLU A 429 25.83 63.71 -11.07
CA GLU A 429 25.82 63.26 -9.67
C GLU A 429 24.54 62.52 -9.27
N ARG A 430 23.42 62.81 -9.96
CA ARG A 430 22.10 62.22 -9.69
C ARG A 430 21.71 61.11 -10.65
N GLU A 431 22.42 60.97 -11.77
CA GLU A 431 22.09 60.00 -12.82
C GLU A 431 23.35 59.32 -13.36
N THR A 432 23.32 58.00 -13.33
CA THR A 432 24.48 57.18 -13.71
C THR A 432 24.60 56.97 -15.23
N SER A 433 23.56 57.35 -15.98
CA SER A 433 23.46 57.22 -17.43
C SER A 433 22.41 58.20 -17.96
N VAL A 434 22.81 59.14 -18.83
CA VAL A 434 21.91 60.19 -19.35
C VAL A 434 22.16 60.41 -20.84
N ALA A 435 21.09 60.51 -21.62
CA ALA A 435 21.20 60.85 -23.04
C ALA A 435 21.75 62.27 -23.20
N VAL A 436 22.67 62.48 -24.14
CA VAL A 436 23.26 63.79 -24.44
C VAL A 436 22.18 64.82 -24.79
N SER A 437 21.15 64.40 -25.52
CA SER A 437 19.97 65.23 -25.84
C SER A 437 19.23 65.72 -24.58
N ASP A 438 19.11 64.87 -23.55
CA ASP A 438 18.49 65.21 -22.28
C ASP A 438 19.39 66.13 -21.44
N ILE A 439 20.70 65.90 -21.44
CA ILE A 439 21.67 66.82 -20.80
C ILE A 439 21.55 68.21 -21.42
N ILE A 440 21.55 68.31 -22.75
CA ILE A 440 21.42 69.58 -23.47
C ILE A 440 20.12 70.29 -23.07
N LYS A 441 19.00 69.57 -23.05
CA LYS A 441 17.68 70.11 -22.70
C LYS A 441 17.63 70.59 -21.26
N ARG A 442 18.10 69.78 -20.30
CA ARG A 442 18.08 70.09 -18.86
C ARG A 442 19.07 71.19 -18.51
N CYS A 443 20.29 71.12 -19.02
CA CYS A 443 21.31 72.15 -18.84
C CYS A 443 20.83 73.51 -19.41
N SER A 444 20.17 73.52 -20.57
CA SER A 444 19.58 74.76 -21.12
C SER A 444 18.56 75.38 -20.16
N LYS A 445 17.66 74.56 -19.59
CA LYS A 445 16.64 75.00 -18.63
C LYS A 445 17.29 75.51 -17.33
N MET A 446 18.29 74.79 -16.83
CA MET A 446 19.09 75.11 -15.64
C MET A 446 19.88 76.42 -15.76
N LEU A 447 20.26 76.81 -16.98
CA LEU A 447 20.90 78.10 -17.28
C LEU A 447 19.89 79.24 -17.53
N GLY A 448 18.61 79.02 -17.22
CA GLY A 448 17.53 80.01 -17.38
C GLY A 448 17.08 80.25 -18.82
N GLN A 449 17.50 79.42 -19.78
CA GLN A 449 17.13 79.57 -21.18
C GLN A 449 15.81 78.85 -21.47
N LYS A 450 14.83 79.57 -22.05
CA LYS A 450 13.53 78.98 -22.45
C LYS A 450 13.65 78.00 -23.62
N ARG A 451 14.69 78.13 -24.45
CA ARG A 451 14.97 77.26 -25.60
C ARG A 451 16.48 77.08 -25.75
N THR A 452 16.90 75.88 -26.12
CA THR A 452 18.30 75.60 -26.48
C THR A 452 18.65 76.31 -27.78
N THR A 453 19.57 77.28 -27.74
CA THR A 453 20.10 77.91 -28.97
C THR A 453 21.14 77.01 -29.62
N VAL A 454 21.37 77.15 -30.93
CA VAL A 454 22.39 76.35 -31.65
C VAL A 454 23.78 76.57 -31.08
N LYS A 455 24.08 77.78 -30.61
CA LYS A 455 25.35 78.12 -29.95
C LYS A 455 25.50 77.38 -28.62
N LEU A 456 24.50 77.48 -27.75
CA LEU A 456 24.52 76.80 -26.44
C LEU A 456 24.56 75.27 -26.58
N LYS A 457 23.85 74.71 -27.56
CA LYS A 457 23.92 73.29 -27.87
C LYS A 457 25.35 72.85 -28.18
N LYS A 458 26.04 73.58 -29.07
CA LYS A 458 27.43 73.28 -29.43
C LYS A 458 28.37 73.42 -28.24
N GLU A 459 28.18 74.43 -27.39
CA GLU A 459 29.00 74.63 -26.18
C GLU A 459 28.83 73.47 -25.18
N ILE A 460 27.59 72.99 -24.99
CA ILE A 460 27.32 71.81 -24.13
C ILE A 460 27.92 70.54 -24.74
N GLU A 461 27.76 70.33 -26.05
CA GLU A 461 28.34 69.17 -26.75
C GLU A 461 29.87 69.17 -26.69
N GLU A 462 30.51 70.32 -26.90
CA GLU A 462 31.95 70.49 -26.78
C GLU A 462 32.42 70.19 -25.35
N PHE A 463 31.71 70.70 -24.33
CA PHE A 463 32.00 70.39 -22.94
C PHE A 463 31.92 68.88 -22.63
N ILE A 464 30.87 68.20 -23.12
CA ILE A 464 30.71 66.75 -22.95
C ILE A 464 31.83 65.97 -23.67
N GLN A 465 32.40 66.52 -24.75
CA GLN A 465 33.49 65.85 -25.47
C GLN A 465 34.86 66.06 -24.83
N THR A 466 35.11 67.23 -24.22
CA THR A 466 36.46 67.60 -23.75
C THR A 466 36.63 67.62 -22.24
N SER A 467 35.55 67.77 -21.48
CA SER A 467 35.59 68.23 -20.08
C SER A 467 34.62 67.48 -19.17
N LEU A 468 34.35 66.21 -19.44
CA LEU A 468 33.52 65.40 -18.54
C LEU A 468 34.17 65.23 -17.16
N PRO A 469 33.38 65.16 -16.08
CA PRO A 469 33.89 64.94 -14.74
C PRO A 469 34.58 63.57 -14.61
N GLU A 470 35.56 63.49 -13.72
CA GLU A 470 36.27 62.23 -13.48
C GLU A 470 35.29 61.10 -13.10
N GLY A 471 35.42 59.96 -13.78
CA GLY A 471 34.53 58.82 -13.60
C GLY A 471 33.30 58.78 -14.51
N TYR A 472 33.17 59.71 -15.48
CA TYR A 472 32.17 59.65 -16.55
C TYR A 472 32.83 59.58 -17.91
N CYS A 473 32.16 58.90 -18.85
CA CYS A 473 32.60 58.83 -20.24
C CYS A 473 31.41 58.93 -21.21
N LEU A 474 31.71 59.28 -22.45
CA LEU A 474 30.75 59.29 -23.55
C LEU A 474 30.70 57.89 -24.20
N ASP A 475 29.54 57.23 -24.16
CA ASP A 475 29.25 55.95 -24.81
C ASP A 475 28.12 56.14 -25.83
N GLY A 476 28.50 56.41 -27.09
CA GLY A 476 27.56 56.77 -28.14
C GLY A 476 26.85 58.10 -27.85
N ASP A 477 25.51 58.06 -27.79
CA ASP A 477 24.66 59.23 -27.52
C ASP A 477 24.39 59.45 -26.02
N PHE A 478 25.13 58.76 -25.14
CA PHE A 478 24.94 58.81 -23.69
C PHE A 478 26.21 59.17 -22.94
N VAL A 479 26.06 59.93 -21.85
CA VAL A 479 27.09 60.07 -20.82
C VAL A 479 26.81 59.05 -19.72
N VAL A 480 27.78 58.20 -19.43
CA VAL A 480 27.63 57.06 -18.51
C VAL A 480 28.76 57.05 -17.49
N VAL A 481 28.47 56.63 -16.26
CA VAL A 481 29.50 56.43 -15.23
C VAL A 481 30.44 55.29 -15.64
N SER A 482 31.74 55.53 -15.63
CA SER A 482 32.76 54.56 -16.03
C SER A 482 32.93 53.41 -15.03
N ASP A 483 32.54 53.63 -13.76
CA ASP A 483 32.53 52.61 -12.73
C ASP A 483 31.20 51.81 -12.75
N ASN A 484 31.26 50.59 -13.29
CA ASN A 484 30.13 49.67 -13.33
C ASN A 484 29.50 49.36 -11.96
N GLY A 485 30.25 49.53 -10.86
CA GLY A 485 29.75 49.34 -9.50
C GLY A 485 28.80 50.45 -9.03
N LYS A 486 28.85 51.63 -9.66
CA LYS A 486 27.98 52.77 -9.37
C LYS A 486 26.79 52.87 -10.31
N LEU A 487 26.75 52.05 -11.36
CA LEU A 487 25.69 52.07 -12.35
C LEU A 487 24.37 51.59 -11.72
N ASN A 488 23.25 52.20 -12.10
CA ASN A 488 21.95 51.87 -11.53
C ASN A 488 20.86 51.86 -12.61
N PHE A 489 19.86 50.99 -12.42
CA PHE A 489 18.66 50.97 -13.24
C PHE A 489 17.52 51.69 -12.53
N TYR A 490 16.94 52.69 -13.22
CA TYR A 490 15.89 53.54 -12.67
C TYR A 490 14.49 53.18 -13.18
N ILE A 491 13.50 53.24 -12.27
CA ILE A 491 12.06 53.09 -12.53
C ILE A 491 11.27 54.33 -12.11
N ALA A 492 10.42 54.82 -12.99
CA ALA A 492 9.55 55.97 -12.71
C ALA A 492 8.53 55.67 -11.60
N ALA A 493 8.41 56.57 -10.62
CA ALA A 493 7.53 56.42 -9.47
C ALA A 493 6.03 56.41 -9.84
N ASP A 494 5.59 57.26 -10.76
CA ASP A 494 4.17 57.58 -10.99
C ASP A 494 3.47 56.77 -12.09
N LYS A 495 3.88 55.51 -12.30
CA LYS A 495 3.42 54.67 -13.42
C LYS A 495 3.64 55.30 -14.80
N GLU A 496 4.49 56.32 -14.88
CA GLU A 496 4.83 56.96 -16.13
C GLU A 496 5.71 56.03 -16.96
N LYS A 497 5.45 56.04 -18.26
CA LYS A 497 6.24 55.30 -19.23
C LYS A 497 7.59 56.00 -19.38
N ARG A 498 8.68 55.31 -19.04
CA ARG A 498 10.04 55.75 -19.36
C ARG A 498 10.36 55.39 -20.81
N ASP A 499 10.82 56.35 -21.59
CA ASP A 499 11.16 56.09 -22.99
C ASP A 499 12.43 55.24 -23.09
N ILE A 500 12.41 54.21 -23.94
CA ILE A 500 13.50 53.26 -24.11
C ILE A 500 14.74 53.94 -24.69
N GLU A 501 14.56 54.99 -25.48
CA GLU A 501 15.63 55.82 -26.03
C GLU A 501 16.38 56.63 -24.96
N THR A 502 15.88 56.67 -23.72
CA THR A 502 16.56 57.28 -22.56
C THR A 502 17.29 56.25 -21.68
N VAL A 503 17.32 54.97 -22.09
CA VAL A 503 17.99 53.89 -21.37
C VAL A 503 19.21 53.46 -22.17
N SER A 504 20.42 53.69 -21.64
CA SER A 504 21.65 53.27 -22.32
C SER A 504 21.78 51.76 -22.35
N SER A 505 22.64 51.26 -23.24
CA SER A 505 22.95 49.82 -23.30
C SER A 505 23.55 49.32 -21.98
N GLN A 506 24.43 50.11 -21.34
CA GLN A 506 25.04 49.78 -20.06
C GLN A 506 24.00 49.68 -18.94
N GLU A 507 23.06 50.64 -18.88
CA GLU A 507 21.97 50.62 -17.90
C GLU A 507 21.08 49.39 -18.07
N MET A 508 20.70 49.08 -19.31
CA MET A 508 19.91 47.88 -19.61
C MET A 508 20.65 46.59 -19.22
N MET A 509 21.95 46.50 -19.52
CA MET A 509 22.78 45.36 -19.13
C MET A 509 22.86 45.18 -17.62
N PHE A 510 23.08 46.26 -16.87
CA PHE A 510 23.06 46.24 -15.41
C PHE A 510 21.71 45.78 -14.87
N GLY A 511 20.62 46.34 -15.39
CA GLY A 511 19.26 45.93 -15.03
C GLY A 511 19.06 44.43 -15.20
N ILE A 512 19.44 43.90 -16.36
CA ILE A 512 19.31 42.46 -16.67
C ILE A 512 20.16 41.62 -15.70
N MET A 513 21.40 42.05 -15.41
CA MET A 513 22.26 41.33 -14.46
C MET A 513 21.64 41.27 -13.06
N GLN A 514 21.08 42.37 -12.55
CA GLN A 514 20.44 42.37 -11.23
C GLN A 514 19.20 41.49 -11.18
N VAL A 515 18.38 41.50 -12.25
CA VAL A 515 17.24 40.61 -12.36
C VAL A 515 17.68 39.15 -12.34
N ILE A 516 18.66 38.77 -13.17
CA ILE A 516 19.16 37.38 -13.21
C ILE A 516 19.82 37.00 -11.89
N LYS A 517 20.46 37.94 -11.18
CA LYS A 517 21.03 37.70 -9.84
C LYS A 517 19.98 37.27 -8.82
N VAL A 518 18.77 37.84 -8.90
CA VAL A 518 17.66 37.57 -7.96
C VAL A 518 16.82 36.39 -8.41
N GLU A 519 16.53 36.28 -9.70
CA GLU A 519 15.64 35.27 -10.27
C GLU A 519 16.37 33.96 -10.64
N GLU A 520 17.71 33.95 -10.51
CA GLU A 520 18.65 32.87 -10.84
C GLU A 520 18.73 32.48 -12.32
N GLU A 521 17.58 32.37 -13.00
CA GLU A 521 17.45 32.00 -14.41
C GLU A 521 16.22 32.65 -15.06
N MET A 522 16.42 33.36 -16.19
CA MET A 522 15.31 33.96 -16.93
C MET A 522 15.41 33.80 -18.45
N THR A 523 14.31 33.43 -19.10
CA THR A 523 14.22 33.46 -20.57
C THR A 523 14.22 34.89 -21.11
N LEU A 524 14.65 35.05 -22.37
CA LEU A 524 14.56 36.32 -23.08
C LEU A 524 13.12 36.87 -23.09
N ASP A 525 12.14 36.01 -23.34
CA ASP A 525 10.72 36.36 -23.35
C ASP A 525 10.25 36.95 -22.00
N ASN A 526 10.67 36.32 -20.89
CA ASN A 526 10.33 36.76 -19.55
C ASN A 526 11.07 38.05 -19.16
N LEU A 527 12.34 38.22 -19.58
CA LEU A 527 13.08 39.47 -19.40
C LEU A 527 12.35 40.61 -20.13
N THR A 528 12.01 40.45 -21.40
CA THR A 528 11.29 41.48 -22.15
C THR A 528 9.93 41.81 -21.53
N LYS A 529 9.19 40.81 -21.02
CA LYS A 529 7.93 41.03 -20.29
C LYS A 529 8.15 41.83 -19.00
N LEU A 530 9.19 41.51 -18.23
CA LEU A 530 9.50 42.18 -16.99
C LEU A 530 9.92 43.63 -17.25
N PHE A 531 10.87 43.87 -18.16
CA PHE A 531 11.34 45.22 -18.51
C PHE A 531 10.24 46.08 -19.14
N SER A 532 9.32 45.48 -19.89
CA SER A 532 8.12 46.19 -20.37
C SER A 532 7.31 46.75 -19.21
N LYS A 533 7.10 45.94 -18.17
CA LYS A 533 6.38 46.39 -16.97
C LYS A 533 7.20 47.41 -16.17
N LEU A 534 8.48 47.12 -15.88
CA LEU A 534 9.34 48.03 -15.12
C LEU A 534 9.39 49.44 -15.73
N LEU A 535 9.45 49.53 -17.06
CA LEU A 535 9.49 50.80 -17.79
C LEU A 535 8.10 51.41 -18.10
N GLY A 536 7.01 50.82 -17.61
CA GLY A 536 5.65 51.36 -17.79
C GLY A 536 5.03 51.14 -19.18
N TYR A 537 5.56 50.20 -19.97
CA TYR A 537 4.97 49.82 -21.26
C TYR A 537 3.81 48.83 -21.06
N PRO A 538 2.57 49.17 -21.47
CA PRO A 538 1.42 48.28 -21.30
C PRO A 538 1.50 47.01 -22.17
N ARG A 539 2.31 47.06 -23.25
CA ARG A 539 2.59 45.92 -24.14
C ARG A 539 4.05 45.99 -24.58
N ARG A 540 4.61 44.82 -24.88
CA ARG A 540 5.95 44.69 -25.44
C ARG A 540 6.03 45.37 -26.80
N THR A 541 6.98 46.27 -26.98
CA THR A 541 7.25 46.94 -28.25
C THR A 541 8.47 46.28 -28.92
N LYS A 542 8.53 46.34 -30.27
CA LYS A 542 9.68 45.82 -31.02
C LYS A 542 10.99 46.48 -30.60
N ASN A 543 10.97 47.78 -30.34
CA ASN A 543 12.17 48.54 -29.93
C ASN A 543 12.70 48.10 -28.56
N LEU A 544 11.81 47.87 -27.58
CA LEU A 544 12.18 47.35 -26.26
C LEU A 544 12.76 45.93 -26.37
N GLN A 545 12.11 45.07 -27.15
CA GLN A 545 12.59 43.72 -27.37
C GLN A 545 14.00 43.73 -27.97
N LEU A 546 14.24 44.55 -29.00
CA LEU A 546 15.55 44.70 -29.62
C LEU A 546 16.61 45.22 -28.63
N HIS A 547 16.28 46.18 -27.77
CA HIS A 547 17.18 46.68 -26.73
C HIS A 547 17.57 45.60 -25.72
N VAL A 548 16.59 44.84 -25.21
CA VAL A 548 16.84 43.72 -24.28
C VAL A 548 17.66 42.62 -24.97
N GLU A 549 17.35 42.27 -26.22
CA GLU A 549 18.10 41.29 -27.00
C GLU A 549 19.56 41.69 -27.22
N ASN A 550 19.80 42.95 -27.58
CA ASN A 550 21.14 43.48 -27.77
C ASN A 550 21.93 43.49 -26.46
N ALA A 551 21.32 43.91 -25.35
CA ALA A 551 21.95 43.88 -24.03
C ALA A 551 22.30 42.46 -23.57
N VAL A 552 21.40 41.49 -23.76
CA VAL A 552 21.67 40.06 -23.49
C VAL A 552 22.82 39.55 -24.36
N LYS A 553 22.83 39.89 -25.65
CA LYS A 553 23.90 39.49 -26.58
C LYS A 553 25.25 40.06 -26.16
N GLN A 554 25.29 41.32 -25.74
CA GLN A 554 26.50 41.97 -25.21
C GLN A 554 26.96 41.33 -23.90
N LEU A 555 26.06 41.11 -22.94
CA LEU A 555 26.38 40.42 -21.68
C LEU A 555 26.95 39.01 -21.91
N LYS A 556 26.41 38.27 -22.89
CA LYS A 556 26.94 36.96 -23.30
C LYS A 556 28.34 37.10 -23.89
N ASN A 557 28.53 38.02 -24.83
CA ASN A 557 29.83 38.24 -25.47
C ASN A 557 30.89 38.69 -24.46
N ASN A 558 30.49 39.45 -23.43
CA ASN A 558 31.35 39.90 -22.33
C ASN A 558 31.57 38.81 -21.25
N GLY A 559 31.05 37.60 -21.45
CA GLY A 559 31.21 36.48 -20.50
C GLY A 559 30.50 36.68 -19.16
N ARG A 560 29.52 37.59 -19.06
CA ARG A 560 28.81 37.89 -17.80
C ARG A 560 27.64 36.95 -17.54
N ILE A 561 27.03 36.41 -18.61
CA ILE A 561 25.90 35.49 -18.53
C ILE A 561 26.10 34.29 -19.46
N VAL A 562 25.46 33.18 -19.13
CA VAL A 562 25.45 31.94 -19.92
C VAL A 562 24.03 31.41 -20.06
N ARG A 563 23.74 30.68 -21.15
CA ARG A 563 22.44 30.06 -21.38
C ARG A 563 22.42 28.64 -20.82
N LYS A 564 21.43 28.33 -19.98
CA LYS A 564 21.08 26.97 -19.53
C LYS A 564 19.73 26.55 -20.14
N SER A 565 19.30 25.32 -19.86
CA SER A 565 18.08 24.72 -20.45
C SER A 565 16.80 25.52 -20.19
N GLY A 566 16.74 26.35 -19.14
CA GLY A 566 15.57 27.16 -18.78
C GLY A 566 15.67 28.65 -19.11
N GLY A 567 16.85 29.19 -19.44
CA GLY A 567 17.05 30.64 -19.62
C GLY A 567 18.51 31.11 -19.53
N TRP A 568 18.69 32.41 -19.28
CA TRP A 568 19.98 33.04 -19.03
C TRP A 568 20.25 33.10 -17.52
N THR A 569 21.47 32.76 -17.13
CA THR A 569 21.95 32.80 -15.74
C THR A 569 23.30 33.52 -15.67
N LEU A 570 23.68 34.02 -14.50
CA LEU A 570 25.00 34.61 -14.29
C LEU A 570 26.08 33.53 -14.43
N LEU A 571 27.18 33.87 -15.10
CA LEU A 571 28.36 33.01 -15.07
C LEU A 571 28.97 33.09 -13.66
N LYS A 572 29.00 31.96 -12.93
CA LYS A 572 29.69 31.89 -11.64
C LYS A 572 31.19 32.03 -11.93
N ASN A 573 31.78 33.13 -11.47
CA ASN A 573 33.24 33.29 -11.44
C ASN A 573 33.88 32.22 -10.54
#